data_AF-A0A0Q8T9I2-F1
#
_entry.id   AF-A0A0Q8T9I2-F1
#
_cell.length_a   1.000
_cell.length_b   1.000
_cell.length_c   1.000
_cell.angle_alpha   90.00
_cell.angle_beta   90.00
_cell.angle_gamma   90.00
#
_symmetry.space_group_name_H-M   'P 1'
#
loop_
_entity.id
_entity.type
_entity.pdbx_description
1 polymer ?
#
loop_
_entity_poly.entity_id
_entity_poly.type
_entity_poly.pdbx_seq_one_letter_code
_entity_poly.pdbx_strand_id
1 'polypeptide(L)'
;MTTYTSHWLQAAAASNKAPLLIKITLIPHGYDGHAYWKRQEARASDREFKMVEDLRLDPDGGPQAVLQRLVDLRQALASDGWQEIVVHDSLTLFPKDLLDHRPKTDDECLMDLAALHTECSDHESALAALHRCRHSEQAWYWHTAARRAHANRARAHPGPQADGDWAAAVKHAMVIIHQSADANAAQPDAMYSFGDSYRHPASQLAAAAQTVAEYLLCIAGDPEQAMQALAIADATNHGTNQLQQLKVTALLQLKRSTEAYEAHLKWRLQMPEVLESPGYRAFVDQQQTQACSAESQRVSQLRFETAPGSPASESDLEQLLRRFPQPSHAYLQWITQAERHQLTVVDGEGSETYELFSISAALDKHEELLGWLSLHDESSPELAEEIRSAIADSGIDPQHMLPIVGAENASDCFVLRMDGPGAGGIYFWAHDECTVFSPIVDSADQLFPWLQAQARAGATFVL
;
A
#
# COMPACT_ATOMS: atom_id res chain seq x y z
N MET A 1 -17.46 -4.90 6.63
CA MET A 1 -18.30 -6.05 6.25
C MET A 1 -17.42 -7.06 5.53
N THR A 2 -17.26 -8.25 6.08
CA THR A 2 -16.47 -9.34 5.48
C THR A 2 -17.42 -10.22 4.69
N THR A 3 -17.32 -10.22 3.37
CA THR A 3 -18.13 -11.06 2.49
C THR A 3 -17.33 -12.31 2.17
N TYR A 4 -17.82 -13.48 2.55
CA TYR A 4 -17.18 -14.75 2.23
C TYR A 4 -17.77 -15.28 0.93
N THR A 5 -16.96 -15.52 -0.09
CA THR A 5 -17.40 -16.07 -1.38
C THR A 5 -16.73 -17.42 -1.62
N SER A 6 -17.51 -18.45 -1.96
CA SER A 6 -16.97 -19.77 -2.35
C SER A 6 -17.42 -20.07 -3.77
N HIS A 7 -16.50 -20.44 -4.65
CA HIS A 7 -16.82 -20.77 -6.04
C HIS A 7 -16.61 -22.26 -6.29
N TRP A 8 -17.66 -22.93 -6.75
CA TRP A 8 -17.70 -24.37 -6.96
C TRP A 8 -17.82 -24.65 -8.46
N LEU A 9 -16.82 -25.34 -9.02
CA LEU A 9 -16.66 -25.53 -10.46
C LEU A 9 -16.85 -27.00 -10.82
N GLN A 10 -17.88 -27.30 -11.62
CA GLN A 10 -18.08 -28.62 -12.21
C GLN A 10 -17.43 -28.69 -13.60
N ALA A 11 -16.52 -29.65 -13.82
CA ALA A 11 -16.06 -29.98 -15.16
C ALA A 11 -17.13 -30.83 -15.87
N ALA A 12 -17.50 -30.44 -17.11
CA ALA A 12 -18.39 -31.27 -17.91
C ALA A 12 -17.68 -32.56 -18.34
N ALA A 13 -18.13 -33.71 -17.83
CA ALA A 13 -17.90 -34.99 -18.48
C ALA A 13 -19.23 -35.61 -18.87
N ALA A 14 -19.23 -36.40 -19.94
CA ALA A 14 -20.40 -37.10 -20.49
C ALA A 14 -21.00 -38.19 -19.55
N SER A 15 -20.59 -38.25 -18.28
CA SER A 15 -21.12 -39.17 -17.27
C SER A 15 -21.25 -38.46 -15.91
N ASN A 16 -22.18 -38.93 -15.08
CA ASN A 16 -22.57 -38.35 -13.78
C ASN A 16 -21.47 -38.44 -12.68
N LYS A 17 -20.19 -38.56 -13.04
CA LYS A 17 -19.05 -38.83 -12.12
C LYS A 17 -17.79 -38.04 -12.54
N ALA A 18 -17.92 -36.74 -12.83
CA ALA A 18 -16.80 -35.88 -13.21
C ALA A 18 -16.03 -35.36 -11.97
N PRO A 19 -14.72 -35.06 -12.08
CA PRO A 19 -13.97 -34.41 -10.99
C PRO A 19 -14.52 -33.00 -10.71
N LEU A 20 -14.64 -32.66 -9.42
CA LEU A 20 -15.12 -31.35 -8.95
C LEU A 20 -13.91 -30.53 -8.47
N LEU A 21 -13.75 -29.32 -9.03
CA LEU A 21 -12.82 -28.35 -8.47
C LEU A 21 -13.53 -27.50 -7.42
N ILE A 22 -13.09 -27.63 -6.17
CA ILE A 22 -13.51 -26.77 -5.08
C ILE A 22 -12.44 -25.70 -4.89
N LYS A 23 -12.72 -24.44 -5.30
CA LYS A 23 -11.85 -23.30 -5.02
C LYS A 23 -12.54 -22.38 -4.00
N ILE A 24 -12.10 -22.47 -2.76
CA ILE A 24 -12.57 -21.59 -1.68
C ILE A 24 -11.70 -20.33 -1.70
N THR A 25 -12.30 -19.15 -1.85
CA THR A 25 -11.57 -17.87 -1.85
C THR A 25 -12.18 -16.93 -0.83
N LEU A 26 -11.56 -16.85 0.36
CA LEU A 26 -11.98 -15.95 1.43
C LEU A 26 -11.42 -14.55 1.14
N ILE A 27 -12.24 -13.61 0.65
CA ILE A 27 -11.80 -12.24 0.37
C ILE A 27 -12.35 -11.28 1.45
N PRO A 28 -11.51 -10.73 2.31
CA PRO A 28 -11.93 -9.61 3.17
C PRO A 28 -12.04 -8.33 2.32
N HIS A 29 -13.14 -7.59 2.49
CA HIS A 29 -13.43 -6.27 1.91
C HIS A 29 -13.84 -6.22 0.43
N GLY A 30 -15.10 -5.84 0.17
CA GLY A 30 -15.53 -4.97 -0.94
C GLY A 30 -15.28 -5.41 -2.38
N TYR A 31 -14.51 -6.46 -2.63
CA TYR A 31 -14.23 -6.97 -3.95
C TYR A 31 -15.42 -7.82 -4.40
N ASP A 32 -16.22 -7.29 -5.31
CA ASP A 32 -17.33 -7.99 -5.92
C ASP A 32 -16.79 -9.04 -6.92
N GLY A 33 -16.21 -10.13 -6.39
CA GLY A 33 -15.74 -11.27 -7.19
C GLY A 33 -16.83 -11.85 -8.10
N HIS A 34 -18.09 -11.54 -7.81
CA HIS A 34 -19.26 -11.87 -8.61
C HIS A 34 -19.21 -11.26 -10.03
N ALA A 35 -18.69 -10.05 -10.19
CA ALA A 35 -18.57 -9.39 -11.50
C ALA A 35 -17.46 -10.02 -12.38
N TYR A 36 -16.38 -10.49 -11.75
CA TYR A 36 -15.30 -11.19 -12.44
C TYR A 36 -15.76 -12.59 -12.91
N TRP A 37 -16.47 -13.35 -12.05
CA TRP A 37 -16.90 -14.71 -12.39
C TRP A 37 -18.12 -14.78 -13.30
N LYS A 38 -19.11 -13.87 -13.18
CA LYS A 38 -20.20 -13.77 -14.16
C LYS A 38 -19.72 -13.42 -15.57
N ARG A 39 -18.62 -12.67 -15.70
CA ARG A 39 -17.96 -12.43 -17.00
C ARG A 39 -17.29 -13.67 -17.57
N GLN A 40 -16.87 -14.62 -16.74
CA GLN A 40 -16.31 -15.91 -17.18
C GLN A 40 -17.41 -16.91 -17.55
N GLU A 41 -18.49 -16.98 -16.75
CA GLU A 41 -19.69 -17.77 -17.05
C GLU A 41 -20.36 -17.32 -18.36
N ALA A 42 -20.38 -16.01 -18.66
CA ALA A 42 -20.88 -15.48 -19.93
C ALA A 42 -19.99 -15.83 -21.15
N ARG A 43 -18.73 -16.25 -20.94
CA ARG A 43 -17.77 -16.62 -22.00
C ARG A 43 -17.69 -18.12 -22.27
N ALA A 44 -18.01 -18.96 -21.28
CA ALA A 44 -18.07 -20.42 -21.41
C ALA A 44 -19.54 -20.87 -21.42
N SER A 45 -20.02 -21.46 -22.52
CA SER A 45 -21.44 -21.82 -22.65
C SER A 45 -21.94 -22.77 -21.54
N ASP A 46 -23.24 -22.73 -21.21
CA ASP A 46 -23.96 -23.58 -20.22
C ASP A 46 -23.71 -25.11 -20.32
N ARG A 47 -23.08 -25.58 -21.40
CA ARG A 47 -22.74 -26.99 -21.63
C ARG A 47 -21.42 -27.44 -21.01
N GLU A 48 -20.54 -26.52 -20.62
CA GLU A 48 -19.15 -26.82 -20.23
C GLU A 48 -18.80 -26.38 -18.81
N PHE A 49 -19.61 -25.50 -18.22
CA PHE A 49 -19.33 -24.76 -17.00
C PHE A 49 -20.62 -24.56 -16.21
N LYS A 50 -20.60 -24.83 -14.89
CA LYS A 50 -21.73 -24.51 -14.01
C LYS A 50 -21.23 -24.14 -12.61
N MET A 51 -21.54 -22.93 -12.17
CA MET A 51 -21.42 -22.55 -10.76
C MET A 51 -22.47 -23.33 -9.95
N VAL A 52 -22.02 -24.17 -9.02
CA VAL A 52 -22.92 -25.05 -8.25
C VAL A 52 -23.67 -24.28 -7.16
N GLU A 53 -23.01 -23.33 -6.49
CA GLU A 53 -23.61 -22.50 -5.45
C GLU A 53 -22.79 -21.19 -5.32
N ASP A 54 -23.46 -20.03 -5.22
CA ASP A 54 -22.86 -18.77 -4.78
C ASP A 54 -23.30 -18.54 -3.33
N LEU A 55 -22.38 -18.73 -2.39
CA LEU A 55 -22.66 -18.51 -0.98
C LEU A 55 -22.38 -17.04 -0.66
N ARG A 56 -23.45 -16.24 -0.58
CA ARG A 56 -23.43 -14.91 0.06
C ARG A 56 -24.00 -15.06 1.45
N LEU A 57 -23.18 -14.84 2.47
CA LEU A 57 -23.60 -15.02 3.85
C LEU A 57 -23.73 -13.66 4.53
N ASP A 58 -24.90 -13.42 5.12
CA ASP A 58 -25.16 -12.24 5.93
C ASP A 58 -24.24 -12.21 7.16
N PRO A 59 -23.84 -11.02 7.65
CA PRO A 59 -22.92 -10.86 8.78
C PRO A 59 -23.38 -11.56 10.06
N ASP A 60 -24.69 -11.81 10.20
CA ASP A 60 -25.34 -12.22 11.45
C ASP A 60 -25.06 -13.69 11.86
N GLY A 61 -24.50 -14.52 10.97
CA GLY A 61 -24.12 -15.91 11.27
C GLY A 61 -22.66 -16.13 11.67
N GLY A 62 -21.78 -15.14 11.43
CA GLY A 62 -20.34 -15.22 11.68
C GLY A 62 -19.58 -16.33 10.90
N PRO A 63 -18.25 -16.43 11.09
CA PRO A 63 -17.40 -17.43 10.41
C PRO A 63 -17.81 -18.89 10.66
N GLN A 64 -18.40 -19.19 11.82
CA GLN A 64 -18.76 -20.55 12.22
C GLN A 64 -19.94 -21.12 11.41
N ALA A 65 -20.91 -20.29 11.04
CA ALA A 65 -22.01 -20.70 10.16
C ALA A 65 -21.51 -21.01 8.74
N VAL A 66 -20.51 -20.24 8.27
CA VAL A 66 -19.84 -20.49 6.98
C VAL A 66 -19.14 -21.85 6.99
N LEU A 67 -18.34 -22.08 8.02
CA LEU A 67 -17.63 -23.34 8.23
C LEU A 67 -18.58 -24.55 8.24
N GLN A 68 -19.66 -24.49 9.03
CA GLN A 68 -20.61 -25.60 9.14
C GLN A 68 -21.27 -25.91 7.79
N ARG A 69 -21.70 -24.88 7.05
CA ARG A 69 -22.30 -25.06 5.73
C ARG A 69 -21.32 -25.68 4.73
N LEU A 70 -20.05 -25.27 4.76
CA LEU A 70 -19.00 -25.85 3.92
C LEU A 70 -18.74 -27.32 4.27
N VAL A 71 -18.70 -27.67 5.56
CA VAL A 71 -18.53 -29.05 6.02
C VAL A 71 -19.71 -29.92 5.59
N ASP A 72 -20.94 -29.47 5.81
CA ASP A 72 -22.16 -30.19 5.42
C ASP A 72 -22.21 -30.44 3.92
N LEU A 73 -21.85 -29.44 3.12
CA LEU A 73 -21.81 -29.56 1.67
C LEU A 73 -20.72 -30.53 1.20
N ARG A 74 -19.51 -30.47 1.76
CA ARG A 74 -18.43 -31.44 1.45
C ARG A 74 -18.89 -32.87 1.73
N GLN A 75 -19.58 -33.09 2.85
CA GLN A 75 -20.11 -34.41 3.22
C GLN A 75 -21.23 -34.87 2.28
N ALA A 76 -22.15 -33.97 1.91
CA ALA A 76 -23.23 -34.29 0.96
C ALA A 76 -22.67 -34.68 -0.41
N LEU A 77 -21.72 -33.89 -0.94
CA LEU A 77 -21.07 -34.18 -2.22
C LEU A 77 -20.27 -35.49 -2.17
N ALA A 78 -19.52 -35.74 -1.10
CA ALA A 78 -18.83 -37.03 -0.95
C ALA A 78 -19.83 -38.22 -0.93
N SER A 79 -20.99 -38.06 -0.28
CA SER A 79 -22.05 -39.07 -0.22
C SER A 79 -22.69 -39.33 -1.59
N ASP A 80 -22.75 -38.31 -2.44
CA ASP A 80 -23.20 -38.39 -3.84
C ASP A 80 -22.12 -38.95 -4.79
N GLY A 81 -20.95 -39.33 -4.26
CA GLY A 81 -19.87 -39.99 -4.99
C GLY A 81 -18.88 -39.04 -5.65
N TRP A 82 -18.88 -37.75 -5.28
CA TRP A 82 -17.92 -36.77 -5.77
C TRP A 82 -16.55 -36.91 -5.10
N GLN A 83 -15.49 -36.55 -5.82
CA GLN A 83 -14.10 -36.64 -5.36
C GLN A 83 -13.40 -35.29 -5.47
N GLU A 84 -12.64 -34.93 -4.43
CA GLU A 84 -11.75 -33.75 -4.45
C GLU A 84 -10.44 -34.08 -5.17
N ILE A 85 -9.88 -33.10 -5.90
CA ILE A 85 -8.64 -33.24 -6.67
C ILE A 85 -7.58 -32.23 -6.22
N VAL A 86 -6.30 -32.56 -6.42
CA VAL A 86 -5.18 -31.66 -6.12
C VAL A 86 -4.95 -30.71 -7.28
N VAL A 87 -4.99 -29.40 -7.05
CA VAL A 87 -4.71 -28.38 -8.09
C VAL A 87 -3.41 -27.63 -7.77
N HIS A 88 -2.47 -27.68 -8.72
CA HIS A 88 -1.12 -27.16 -8.55
C HIS A 88 -0.94 -25.69 -8.97
N ASP A 89 -1.90 -25.11 -9.71
CA ASP A 89 -1.78 -23.75 -10.25
C ASP A 89 -2.98 -22.85 -9.93
N SER A 90 -2.76 -21.56 -9.70
CA SER A 90 -3.83 -20.62 -9.28
C SER A 90 -4.74 -20.15 -10.42
N LEU A 91 -4.33 -20.41 -11.66
CA LEU A 91 -4.97 -19.99 -12.90
C LEU A 91 -5.54 -21.17 -13.70
N THR A 92 -6.18 -22.13 -13.02
CA THR A 92 -7.00 -23.11 -13.73
C THR A 92 -8.24 -22.41 -14.29
N LEU A 93 -8.16 -22.02 -15.56
CA LEU A 93 -9.18 -21.20 -16.23
C LEU A 93 -10.21 -22.07 -16.97
N PHE A 94 -9.92 -23.35 -17.26
CA PHE A 94 -10.81 -24.20 -18.05
C PHE A 94 -10.95 -25.65 -17.52
N PRO A 95 -12.14 -26.30 -17.66
CA PRO A 95 -12.39 -27.68 -17.24
C PRO A 95 -11.48 -28.75 -17.86
N LYS A 96 -11.02 -28.55 -19.10
CA LYS A 96 -10.07 -29.47 -19.76
C LYS A 96 -8.75 -29.57 -19.01
N ASP A 97 -8.38 -28.51 -18.29
CA ASP A 97 -7.16 -28.43 -17.51
C ASP A 97 -7.31 -29.21 -16.18
N LEU A 98 -8.52 -29.68 -15.82
CA LEU A 98 -8.81 -30.44 -14.61
C LEU A 98 -8.67 -31.96 -14.77
N LEU A 99 -8.60 -32.46 -16.00
CA LEU A 99 -8.67 -33.89 -16.31
C LEU A 99 -7.41 -34.68 -15.92
N ASP A 100 -6.26 -34.01 -15.84
CA ASP A 100 -4.97 -34.63 -15.49
C ASP A 100 -4.66 -34.59 -13.98
N HIS A 101 -5.55 -34.01 -13.18
CA HIS A 101 -5.34 -33.87 -11.74
C HIS A 101 -5.73 -35.14 -10.97
N ARG A 102 -4.86 -35.56 -10.04
CA ARG A 102 -5.11 -36.73 -9.20
C ARG A 102 -6.15 -36.43 -8.10
N PRO A 103 -6.91 -37.45 -7.65
CA PRO A 103 -7.68 -37.35 -6.43
C PRO A 103 -6.81 -37.00 -5.22
N LYS A 104 -7.38 -36.23 -4.30
CA LYS A 104 -6.84 -36.06 -2.94
C LYS A 104 -6.97 -37.37 -2.17
N THR A 105 -5.98 -37.64 -1.35
CA THR A 105 -6.02 -38.66 -0.29
C THR A 105 -6.87 -38.16 0.87
N ASP A 106 -7.31 -39.09 1.73
CA ASP A 106 -8.08 -38.75 2.93
C ASP A 106 -7.35 -37.76 3.84
N ASP A 107 -6.03 -37.92 3.99
CA ASP A 107 -5.19 -37.01 4.79
C ASP A 107 -5.16 -35.60 4.18
N GLU A 108 -5.05 -35.46 2.87
CA GLU A 108 -5.09 -34.15 2.19
C GLU A 108 -6.43 -33.45 2.42
N CYS A 109 -7.54 -34.19 2.32
CA CYS A 109 -8.88 -33.67 2.61
C CYS A 109 -9.03 -33.23 4.08
N LEU A 110 -8.43 -33.96 5.03
CA LEU A 110 -8.42 -33.65 6.45
C LEU A 110 -7.55 -32.43 6.79
N MET A 111 -6.41 -32.26 6.12
CA MET A 111 -5.54 -31.09 6.31
C MET A 111 -6.21 -29.82 5.79
N ASP A 112 -6.88 -29.87 4.64
CA ASP A 112 -7.69 -28.73 4.14
C ASP A 112 -8.83 -28.39 5.10
N LEU A 113 -9.48 -29.41 5.67
CA LEU A 113 -10.51 -29.23 6.69
C LEU A 113 -9.93 -28.54 7.94
N ALA A 114 -8.75 -28.97 8.39
CA ALA A 114 -8.07 -28.35 9.53
C ALA A 114 -7.67 -26.89 9.27
N ALA A 115 -7.19 -26.58 8.07
CA ALA A 115 -6.89 -25.22 7.67
C ALA A 115 -8.16 -24.34 7.69
N LEU A 116 -9.28 -24.85 7.16
CA LEU A 116 -10.56 -24.15 7.17
C LEU A 116 -11.07 -23.88 8.59
N HIS A 117 -11.05 -24.89 9.48
CA HIS A 117 -11.39 -24.71 10.90
C HIS A 117 -10.51 -23.64 11.56
N THR A 118 -9.22 -23.60 11.21
CA THR A 118 -8.27 -22.61 11.74
C THR A 118 -8.58 -21.19 11.29
N GLU A 119 -9.00 -20.99 10.02
CA GLU A 119 -9.44 -19.67 9.51
C GLU A 119 -10.72 -19.17 10.19
N CYS A 120 -11.58 -20.09 10.63
CA CYS A 120 -12.84 -19.77 11.32
C CYS A 120 -12.72 -19.75 12.85
N SER A 121 -11.49 -19.73 13.39
CA SER A 121 -11.22 -19.72 14.84
C SER A 121 -11.68 -20.97 15.61
N ASP A 122 -11.91 -22.09 14.94
CA ASP A 122 -12.29 -23.38 15.53
C ASP A 122 -11.06 -24.29 15.69
N HIS A 123 -10.19 -23.94 16.63
CA HIS A 123 -8.88 -24.58 16.79
C HIS A 123 -8.96 -26.03 17.30
N GLU A 124 -9.99 -26.37 18.07
CA GLU A 124 -10.22 -27.74 18.56
C GLU A 124 -10.55 -28.70 17.41
N SER A 125 -11.49 -28.31 16.54
CA SER A 125 -11.85 -29.13 15.38
C SER A 125 -10.72 -29.21 14.36
N ALA A 126 -9.91 -28.15 14.24
CA ALA A 126 -8.70 -28.19 13.42
C ALA A 126 -7.71 -29.27 13.90
N LEU A 127 -7.41 -29.29 15.20
CA LEU A 127 -6.51 -30.29 15.79
C LEU A 127 -7.11 -31.70 15.72
N ALA A 128 -8.42 -31.84 15.94
CA ALA A 128 -9.12 -33.12 15.81
C ALA A 128 -9.06 -33.68 14.36
N ALA A 129 -9.15 -32.82 13.34
CA ALA A 129 -8.98 -33.23 11.95
C ALA A 129 -7.53 -33.67 11.66
N LEU A 130 -6.53 -32.94 12.18
CA LEU A 130 -5.12 -33.31 12.02
C LEU A 130 -4.77 -34.63 12.70
N HIS A 131 -5.32 -34.92 13.89
CA HIS A 131 -5.14 -36.19 14.59
C HIS A 131 -5.73 -37.40 13.86
N ARG A 132 -6.63 -37.18 12.90
CA ARG A 132 -7.20 -38.24 12.06
C ARG A 132 -6.33 -38.56 10.84
N CYS A 133 -5.33 -37.73 10.52
CA CYS A 133 -4.40 -37.99 9.43
C CYS A 133 -3.51 -39.18 9.82
N ARG A 134 -3.43 -40.21 8.98
CA ARG A 134 -2.75 -41.48 9.32
C ARG A 134 -1.34 -41.61 8.77
N HIS A 135 -1.03 -40.88 7.72
CA HIS A 135 0.17 -41.08 6.90
C HIS A 135 0.93 -39.78 6.63
N SER A 136 0.33 -38.63 6.92
CA SER A 136 0.84 -37.31 6.56
C SER A 136 1.38 -36.50 7.74
N GLU A 137 1.52 -37.07 8.94
CA GLU A 137 2.02 -36.35 10.14
C GLU A 137 3.44 -35.79 9.98
N GLN A 138 4.24 -36.39 9.08
CA GLN A 138 5.60 -35.92 8.74
C GLN A 138 5.60 -34.96 7.54
N ALA A 139 4.45 -34.79 6.88
CA ALA A 139 4.34 -33.93 5.72
C ALA A 139 4.45 -32.47 6.15
N TRP A 140 5.16 -31.69 5.34
CA TRP A 140 5.42 -30.29 5.63
C TRP A 140 4.13 -29.47 5.82
N TYR A 141 3.11 -29.72 5.01
CA TYR A 141 1.81 -29.05 5.09
C TYR A 141 1.08 -29.34 6.42
N TRP A 142 1.17 -30.57 6.93
CA TRP A 142 0.59 -30.95 8.22
C TRP A 142 1.20 -30.13 9.36
N HIS A 143 2.52 -29.96 9.39
CA HIS A 143 3.19 -29.14 10.40
C HIS A 143 2.78 -27.66 10.33
N THR A 144 2.54 -27.12 9.15
CA THR A 144 2.08 -25.75 8.97
C THR A 144 0.67 -25.54 9.54
N ALA A 145 -0.26 -26.46 9.29
CA ALA A 145 -1.60 -26.43 9.88
C ALA A 145 -1.56 -26.64 11.40
N ALA A 146 -0.82 -27.63 11.89
CA ALA A 146 -0.67 -27.94 13.32
C ALA A 146 -0.07 -26.77 14.10
N ARG A 147 1.02 -26.17 13.59
CA ARG A 147 1.64 -24.96 14.17
C ARG A 147 0.61 -23.86 14.36
N ARG A 148 -0.17 -23.55 13.31
CA ARG A 148 -1.12 -22.44 13.34
C ARG A 148 -2.28 -22.71 14.30
N ALA A 149 -2.83 -23.93 14.30
CA ALA A 149 -3.91 -24.32 15.20
C ALA A 149 -3.48 -24.21 16.68
N HIS A 150 -2.31 -24.75 17.03
CA HIS A 150 -1.78 -24.64 18.40
C HIS A 150 -1.47 -23.19 18.79
N ALA A 151 -0.79 -22.42 17.94
CA ALA A 151 -0.46 -21.01 18.24
C ALA A 151 -1.73 -20.17 18.43
N ASN A 152 -2.75 -20.36 17.60
CA ASN A 152 -4.00 -19.63 17.74
C ASN A 152 -4.77 -20.04 19.00
N ARG A 153 -4.81 -21.34 19.34
CA ARG A 153 -5.41 -21.80 20.60
C ARG A 153 -4.70 -21.22 21.82
N ALA A 154 -3.37 -21.19 21.80
CA ALA A 154 -2.55 -20.58 22.85
C ALA A 154 -2.87 -19.08 23.05
N ARG A 155 -3.05 -18.34 21.95
CA ARG A 155 -3.46 -16.92 21.99
C ARG A 155 -4.89 -16.72 22.50
N ALA A 156 -5.80 -17.63 22.17
CA ALA A 156 -7.20 -17.57 22.61
C ALA A 156 -7.37 -17.86 24.11
N HIS A 157 -6.46 -18.64 24.70
CA HIS A 157 -6.54 -19.07 26.10
C HIS A 157 -5.23 -18.77 26.87
N PRO A 158 -4.88 -17.48 27.08
CA PRO A 158 -3.62 -17.11 27.73
C PRO A 158 -3.55 -17.59 29.18
N GLY A 159 -2.35 -17.97 29.63
CA GLY A 159 -2.08 -18.48 30.98
C GLY A 159 -1.47 -19.89 30.98
N PRO A 160 -1.38 -20.57 32.14
CA PRO A 160 -0.70 -21.87 32.25
C PRO A 160 -1.24 -22.98 31.34
N GLN A 161 -2.49 -22.84 30.87
CA GLN A 161 -3.10 -23.79 29.93
C GLN A 161 -2.55 -23.65 28.50
N ALA A 162 -1.99 -22.49 28.14
CA ALA A 162 -1.39 -22.24 26.84
C ALA A 162 0.01 -22.83 26.69
N ASP A 163 0.71 -23.17 27.79
CA ASP A 163 2.11 -23.61 27.74
C ASP A 163 2.30 -24.86 26.87
N GLY A 164 1.38 -25.82 26.98
CA GLY A 164 1.40 -27.03 26.15
C GLY A 164 1.18 -26.74 24.67
N ASP A 165 0.31 -25.77 24.36
CA ASP A 165 0.04 -25.35 22.98
C ASP A 165 1.18 -24.55 22.39
N TRP A 166 1.79 -23.64 23.15
CA TRP A 166 2.98 -22.93 22.73
C TRP A 166 4.14 -23.89 22.47
N ALA A 167 4.37 -24.86 23.35
CA ALA A 167 5.39 -25.89 23.15
C ALA A 167 5.13 -26.71 21.87
N ALA A 168 3.88 -27.10 21.61
CA ALA A 168 3.50 -27.81 20.39
C ALA A 168 3.67 -26.94 19.14
N ALA A 169 3.24 -25.68 19.18
CA ALA A 169 3.39 -24.72 18.09
C ALA A 169 4.86 -24.48 17.73
N VAL A 170 5.71 -24.26 18.75
CA VAL A 170 7.16 -24.10 18.58
C VAL A 170 7.79 -25.36 18.02
N LYS A 171 7.41 -26.55 18.51
CA LYS A 171 7.89 -27.83 17.97
C LYS A 171 7.62 -27.93 16.47
N HIS A 172 6.40 -27.64 16.02
CA HIS A 172 6.06 -27.67 14.59
C HIS A 172 6.76 -26.56 13.79
N ALA A 173 6.89 -25.36 14.36
CA ALA A 173 7.63 -24.26 13.73
C ALA A 173 9.11 -24.61 13.53
N MET A 174 9.75 -25.27 14.52
CA MET A 174 11.12 -25.75 14.40
C MET A 174 11.25 -26.78 13.29
N VAL A 175 10.33 -27.74 13.17
CA VAL A 175 10.37 -28.71 12.06
C VAL A 175 10.33 -28.00 10.71
N ILE A 176 9.45 -27.01 10.53
CA ILE A 176 9.36 -26.21 9.30
C ILE A 176 10.68 -25.48 9.02
N ILE A 177 11.29 -24.86 10.04
CA ILE A 177 12.55 -24.13 9.91
C ILE A 177 13.70 -25.07 9.52
N HIS A 178 13.83 -26.23 10.16
CA HIS A 178 14.87 -27.22 9.84
C HIS A 178 14.66 -27.80 8.43
N GLN A 179 13.43 -28.21 8.10
CA GLN A 179 13.11 -28.69 6.75
C GLN A 179 13.43 -27.64 5.67
N SER A 180 13.20 -26.35 5.95
CA SER A 180 13.50 -25.26 5.01
C SER A 180 15.00 -25.00 4.88
N ALA A 181 15.78 -25.17 5.95
CA ALA A 181 17.24 -25.08 5.90
C ALA A 181 17.86 -26.21 5.05
N ASP A 182 17.25 -27.40 5.09
CA ASP A 182 17.64 -28.55 4.27
C ASP A 182 17.13 -28.45 2.81
N ALA A 183 16.06 -27.69 2.57
CA ALA A 183 15.37 -27.58 1.27
C ALA A 183 16.11 -26.76 0.18
N ASN A 184 17.30 -26.20 0.45
CA ASN A 184 18.22 -25.81 -0.64
C ASN A 184 18.64 -27.01 -1.51
N ALA A 185 18.27 -28.25 -1.14
CA ALA A 185 18.54 -29.48 -1.88
C ALA A 185 17.34 -30.13 -2.60
N ALA A 186 16.08 -29.72 -2.35
CA ALA A 186 14.92 -30.28 -3.05
C ALA A 186 13.71 -29.35 -2.97
N GLN A 187 13.26 -28.82 -4.11
CA GLN A 187 11.89 -28.29 -4.19
C GLN A 187 10.93 -29.45 -3.90
N PRO A 188 9.96 -29.30 -2.98
CA PRO A 188 8.95 -30.33 -2.81
C PRO A 188 8.12 -30.41 -4.10
N ASP A 189 8.18 -31.55 -4.79
CA ASP A 189 7.45 -31.86 -6.03
C ASP A 189 5.91 -31.75 -5.91
N ALA A 190 5.39 -31.45 -4.72
CA ALA A 190 3.98 -31.22 -4.47
C ALA A 190 3.76 -29.90 -3.69
N MET A 191 3.52 -28.81 -4.43
CA MET A 191 2.91 -27.60 -3.85
C MET A 191 1.43 -27.89 -3.59
N TYR A 192 1.05 -27.88 -2.31
CA TYR A 192 -0.32 -28.00 -1.82
C TYR A 192 -0.95 -26.62 -1.72
N SER A 193 -2.06 -26.41 -2.42
CA SER A 193 -2.70 -25.10 -2.55
C SER A 193 -4.02 -25.05 -1.77
N PHE A 194 -3.99 -24.56 -0.52
CA PHE A 194 -5.21 -24.15 0.19
C PHE A 194 -5.03 -22.73 0.74
N GLY A 195 -5.69 -21.75 0.12
CA GLY A 195 -5.57 -20.33 0.48
C GLY A 195 -4.19 -19.73 0.19
N ASP A 196 -4.13 -18.42 -0.05
CA ASP A 196 -2.87 -17.73 -0.34
C ASP A 196 -1.87 -17.80 0.84
N SER A 197 -2.36 -17.99 2.07
CA SER A 197 -1.58 -18.05 3.31
C SER A 197 -0.72 -19.32 3.48
N TYR A 198 -0.95 -20.37 2.68
CA TYR A 198 -0.21 -21.64 2.77
C TYR A 198 0.61 -21.93 1.50
N ARG A 199 0.70 -20.98 0.56
CA ARG A 199 1.16 -21.27 -0.79
C ARG A 199 2.68 -21.29 -0.96
N HIS A 200 3.41 -20.45 -0.22
CA HIS A 200 4.83 -20.23 -0.48
C HIS A 200 5.73 -20.72 0.68
N PRO A 201 6.75 -21.55 0.38
CA PRO A 201 7.83 -21.92 1.31
C PRO A 201 8.33 -20.77 2.18
N ALA A 202 8.61 -19.64 1.54
CA ALA A 202 9.10 -18.43 2.18
C ALA A 202 8.07 -17.83 3.16
N SER A 203 6.78 -17.78 2.79
CA SER A 203 5.71 -17.31 3.69
C SER A 203 5.55 -18.22 4.90
N GLN A 204 5.64 -19.53 4.71
CA GLN A 204 5.50 -20.50 5.80
C GLN A 204 6.70 -20.47 6.75
N LEU A 205 7.91 -20.35 6.20
CA LEU A 205 9.13 -20.16 6.98
C LEU A 205 9.06 -18.88 7.81
N ALA A 206 8.61 -17.76 7.21
CA ALA A 206 8.41 -16.51 7.92
C ALA A 206 7.39 -16.65 9.05
N ALA A 207 6.27 -17.34 8.80
CA ALA A 207 5.25 -17.58 9.82
C ALA A 207 5.74 -18.50 10.94
N ALA A 208 6.54 -19.53 10.63
CA ALA A 208 7.16 -20.40 11.63
C ALA A 208 8.15 -19.63 12.51
N ALA A 209 9.04 -18.85 11.89
CA ALA A 209 9.95 -17.95 12.57
C ALA A 209 9.21 -16.93 13.45
N GLN A 210 8.09 -16.37 12.97
CA GLN A 210 7.22 -15.49 13.75
C GLN A 210 6.67 -16.18 15.01
N THR A 211 6.17 -17.41 14.90
CA THR A 211 5.65 -18.19 16.04
C THR A 211 6.73 -18.40 17.10
N VAL A 212 7.95 -18.69 16.67
CA VAL A 212 9.09 -18.89 17.58
C VAL A 212 9.47 -17.57 18.26
N ALA A 213 9.57 -16.49 17.49
CA ALA A 213 9.88 -15.16 18.01
C ALA A 213 8.85 -14.70 19.03
N GLU A 214 7.56 -14.90 18.74
CA GLU A 214 6.46 -14.55 19.66
C GLU A 214 6.54 -15.34 20.96
N TYR A 215 6.73 -16.66 20.88
CA TYR A 215 6.92 -17.48 22.08
C TYR A 215 8.12 -17.00 22.91
N LEU A 216 9.27 -16.81 22.27
CA LEU A 216 10.50 -16.40 22.96
C LEU A 216 10.34 -15.04 23.62
N LEU A 217 9.70 -14.09 22.94
CA LEU A 217 9.55 -12.72 23.41
C LEU A 217 8.46 -12.54 24.47
N CYS A 218 7.31 -13.18 24.27
CA CYS A 218 6.11 -12.95 25.08
C CYS A 218 5.93 -13.99 26.19
N ILE A 219 6.50 -15.18 26.05
CA ILE A 219 6.30 -16.31 26.98
C ILE A 219 7.61 -16.66 27.70
N ALA A 220 8.69 -16.93 26.96
CA ALA A 220 9.96 -17.36 27.54
C ALA A 220 10.79 -16.20 28.12
N GLY A 221 10.60 -14.97 27.62
CA GLY A 221 11.36 -13.80 28.04
C GLY A 221 12.80 -13.77 27.51
N ASP A 222 13.05 -14.33 26.32
CA ASP A 222 14.36 -14.37 25.67
C ASP A 222 14.37 -13.51 24.37
N PRO A 223 14.55 -12.19 24.49
CA PRO A 223 14.52 -11.29 23.33
C PRO A 223 15.73 -11.47 22.39
N GLU A 224 16.85 -12.03 22.85
CA GLU A 224 18.01 -12.30 21.99
C GLU A 224 17.73 -13.44 21.02
N GLN A 225 17.20 -14.56 21.53
CA GLN A 225 16.79 -15.66 20.65
C GLN A 225 15.59 -15.26 19.78
N ALA A 226 14.68 -14.43 20.28
CA ALA A 226 13.58 -13.90 19.47
C ALA A 226 14.11 -13.11 18.25
N MET A 227 15.16 -12.29 18.43
CA MET A 227 15.81 -11.58 17.33
C MET A 227 16.45 -12.52 16.29
N GLN A 228 17.00 -13.66 16.72
CA GLN A 228 17.53 -14.67 15.80
C GLN A 228 16.40 -15.30 14.96
N ALA A 229 15.27 -15.63 15.60
CA ALA A 229 14.10 -16.12 14.88
C ALA A 229 13.55 -15.07 13.89
N LEU A 230 13.45 -13.80 14.30
CA LEU A 230 13.01 -12.72 13.42
C LEU A 230 13.95 -12.49 12.23
N ALA A 231 15.27 -12.70 12.39
CA ALA A 231 16.21 -12.63 11.29
C ALA A 231 15.96 -13.70 10.21
N ILE A 232 15.52 -14.91 10.61
CA ILE A 232 15.09 -15.95 9.67
C ILE A 232 13.87 -15.48 8.87
N ALA A 233 12.90 -14.84 9.52
CA ALA A 233 11.72 -14.30 8.84
C ALA A 233 12.08 -13.15 7.89
N ASP A 234 12.89 -12.19 8.32
CA ASP A 234 13.33 -11.05 7.49
C ASP A 234 14.05 -11.52 6.20
N ALA A 235 14.83 -12.61 6.26
CA ALA A 235 15.53 -13.17 5.11
C ALA A 235 14.60 -13.72 4.00
N THR A 236 13.31 -13.91 4.29
CA THR A 236 12.33 -14.42 3.32
C THR A 236 11.73 -13.33 2.43
N ASN A 237 12.00 -12.04 2.68
CA ASN A 237 11.33 -10.89 2.06
C ASN A 237 9.79 -10.83 2.29
N HIS A 238 9.25 -11.61 3.23
CA HIS A 238 7.81 -11.62 3.58
C HIS A 238 7.55 -10.84 4.88
N GLY A 239 8.12 -9.64 4.99
CA GLY A 239 7.94 -8.80 6.17
C GLY A 239 6.47 -8.43 6.37
N THR A 240 5.90 -8.83 7.50
CA THR A 240 4.55 -8.42 7.93
C THR A 240 4.65 -7.35 9.01
N ASN A 241 3.62 -6.52 9.15
CA ASN A 241 3.55 -5.54 10.26
C ASN A 241 3.71 -6.23 11.62
N GLN A 242 3.15 -7.43 11.79
CA GLN A 242 3.25 -8.20 13.04
C GLN A 242 4.68 -8.65 13.33
N LEU A 243 5.44 -9.10 12.31
CA LEU A 243 6.86 -9.43 12.46
C LEU A 243 7.68 -8.21 12.90
N GLN A 244 7.41 -7.04 12.30
CA GLN A 244 8.14 -5.82 12.64
C GLN A 244 7.73 -5.27 14.01
N GLN A 245 6.48 -5.46 14.45
CA GLN A 245 6.06 -5.19 15.82
C GLN A 245 6.82 -6.04 16.84
N LEU A 246 6.95 -7.36 16.61
CA LEU A 246 7.75 -8.24 17.46
C LEU A 246 9.23 -7.80 17.49
N LYS A 247 9.78 -7.39 16.34
CA LYS A 247 11.15 -6.85 16.24
C LYS A 247 11.35 -5.58 17.06
N VAL A 248 10.44 -4.61 16.94
CA VAL A 248 10.48 -3.39 17.75
C VAL A 248 10.41 -3.74 19.23
N THR A 249 9.48 -4.60 19.65
CA THR A 249 9.36 -5.04 21.05
C THR A 249 10.64 -5.71 21.55
N ALA A 250 11.25 -6.61 20.76
CA ALA A 250 12.50 -7.27 21.12
C ALA A 250 13.67 -6.28 21.24
N LEU A 251 13.82 -5.36 20.29
CA LEU A 251 14.84 -4.31 20.31
C LEU A 251 14.70 -3.41 21.56
N LEU A 252 13.48 -3.08 21.95
CA LEU A 252 13.22 -2.28 23.15
C LEU A 252 13.56 -3.03 24.44
N GLN A 253 13.24 -4.33 24.55
CA GLN A 253 13.66 -5.15 25.68
C GLN A 253 15.20 -5.25 25.77
N LEU A 254 15.89 -5.26 24.62
CA LEU A 254 17.35 -5.22 24.51
C LEU A 254 17.96 -3.82 24.66
N LYS A 255 17.15 -2.79 24.94
CA LYS A 255 17.57 -1.38 25.06
C LYS A 255 18.24 -0.80 23.80
N ARG A 256 17.87 -1.30 22.61
CA ARG A 256 18.34 -0.85 21.29
C ARG A 256 17.36 0.17 20.68
N SER A 257 17.15 1.29 21.38
CA SER A 257 16.09 2.27 21.05
C SER A 257 16.21 2.91 19.66
N THR A 258 17.43 3.14 19.17
CA THR A 258 17.67 3.70 17.82
C THR A 258 17.14 2.78 16.73
N GLU A 259 17.51 1.50 16.77
CA GLU A 259 17.05 0.52 15.77
C GLU A 259 15.55 0.27 15.87
N ALA A 260 15.00 0.30 17.10
CA ALA A 260 13.57 0.21 17.32
C ALA A 260 12.83 1.40 16.69
N TYR A 261 13.37 2.62 16.82
CA TYR A 261 12.82 3.83 16.21
C TYR A 261 12.86 3.81 14.68
N GLU A 262 13.99 3.41 14.09
CA GLU A 262 14.14 3.26 12.65
C GLU A 262 13.14 2.25 12.07
N ALA A 263 13.01 1.08 12.71
CA ALA A 263 12.05 0.05 12.29
C ALA A 263 10.60 0.52 12.45
N HIS A 264 10.28 1.17 13.58
CA HIS A 264 8.95 1.70 13.87
C HIS A 264 8.51 2.75 12.84
N LEU A 265 9.39 3.67 12.47
CA LEU A 265 9.13 4.70 11.46
C LEU A 265 9.02 4.12 10.06
N LYS A 266 9.98 3.27 9.65
CA LYS A 266 10.03 2.68 8.31
C LYS A 266 8.73 1.96 7.95
N TRP A 267 8.15 1.25 8.92
CA TRP A 267 6.94 0.45 8.73
C TRP A 267 5.66 1.13 9.22
N ARG A 268 5.74 2.38 9.73
CA ARG A 268 4.61 3.14 10.26
C ARG A 268 3.74 2.32 11.22
N LEU A 269 4.39 1.61 12.15
CA LEU A 269 3.73 0.65 13.00
C LEU A 269 2.79 1.33 13.99
N GLN A 270 1.61 0.74 14.20
CA GLN A 270 0.66 1.17 15.22
C GLN A 270 0.95 0.38 16.50
N MET A 271 1.71 0.96 17.43
CA MET A 271 2.10 0.32 18.69
C MET A 271 1.85 1.27 19.89
N PRO A 272 0.59 1.48 20.30
CA PRO A 272 0.24 2.48 21.31
C PRO A 272 0.95 2.24 22.65
N GLU A 273 1.02 0.99 23.11
CA GLU A 273 1.71 0.65 24.37
C GLU A 273 3.21 1.00 24.35
N VAL A 274 3.86 0.85 23.19
CA VAL A 274 5.26 1.22 23.01
C VAL A 274 5.42 2.74 22.97
N LEU A 275 4.53 3.45 22.28
CA LEU A 275 4.53 4.91 22.23
C LEU A 275 4.22 5.57 23.58
N GLU A 276 3.44 4.89 24.42
CA GLU A 276 3.11 5.35 25.77
C GLU A 276 4.19 5.00 26.81
N SER A 277 5.12 4.09 26.48
CA SER A 277 6.26 3.77 27.33
C SER A 277 7.10 5.02 27.63
N PRO A 278 7.28 5.41 28.91
CA PRO A 278 7.99 6.65 29.25
C PRO A 278 9.40 6.74 28.66
N GLY A 279 10.12 5.61 28.62
CA GLY A 279 11.48 5.55 28.10
C GLY A 279 11.55 5.70 26.57
N TYR A 280 10.63 5.08 25.84
CA TYR A 280 10.60 5.18 24.38
C TYR A 280 10.04 6.53 23.93
N ARG A 281 8.99 7.03 24.60
CA ARG A 281 8.45 8.36 24.35
C ARG A 281 9.50 9.45 24.52
N ALA A 282 10.26 9.43 25.62
CA ALA A 282 11.34 10.39 25.84
C ALA A 282 12.42 10.32 24.74
N PHE A 283 12.72 9.12 24.24
CA PHE A 283 13.65 8.94 23.12
C PHE A 283 13.07 9.53 21.82
N VAL A 284 11.81 9.25 21.49
CA VAL A 284 11.13 9.82 20.31
C VAL A 284 11.07 11.34 20.39
N ASP A 285 10.68 11.89 21.54
CA ASP A 285 10.62 13.33 21.78
C ASP A 285 12.02 13.97 21.62
N GLN A 286 13.07 13.29 22.09
CA GLN A 286 14.45 13.73 21.88
C GLN A 286 14.86 13.70 20.40
N GLN A 287 14.53 12.64 19.66
CA GLN A 287 14.80 12.54 18.22
C GLN A 287 14.06 13.63 17.44
N GLN A 288 12.80 13.87 17.76
CA GLN A 288 12.01 14.95 17.15
C GLN A 288 12.57 16.32 17.51
N THR A 289 12.96 16.55 18.77
CA THR A 289 13.59 17.81 19.19
C THR A 289 14.92 18.03 18.47
N GLN A 290 15.73 16.98 18.30
CA GLN A 290 16.98 17.05 17.54
C GLN A 290 16.72 17.35 16.06
N ALA A 291 15.73 16.70 15.45
CA ALA A 291 15.32 16.97 14.07
C ALA A 291 14.82 18.42 13.91
N CYS A 292 13.95 18.90 14.81
CA CYS A 292 13.47 20.28 14.81
C CYS A 292 14.61 21.28 15.03
N SER A 293 15.57 20.97 15.90
CA SER A 293 16.75 21.81 16.14
C SER A 293 17.67 21.84 14.92
N ALA A 294 17.91 20.70 14.28
CA ALA A 294 18.71 20.62 13.06
C ALA A 294 18.05 21.37 11.90
N GLU A 295 16.72 21.24 11.75
CA GLU A 295 15.96 21.98 10.75
C GLU A 295 15.96 23.49 11.04
N SER A 296 15.77 23.89 12.29
CA SER A 296 15.88 25.29 12.70
C SER A 296 17.29 25.85 12.42
N GLN A 297 18.33 25.04 12.62
CA GLN A 297 19.69 25.40 12.30
C GLN A 297 19.90 25.54 10.78
N ARG A 298 19.42 24.58 9.96
CA ARG A 298 19.42 24.66 8.49
C ARG A 298 18.75 25.94 8.01
N VAL A 299 17.51 26.17 8.44
CA VAL A 299 16.72 27.36 8.12
C VAL A 299 17.45 28.65 8.50
N SER A 300 18.13 28.69 9.65
CA SER A 300 18.89 29.87 10.09
C SER A 300 20.13 30.16 9.24
N GLN A 301 20.62 29.15 8.49
CA GLN A 301 21.78 29.23 7.61
C GLN A 301 21.40 29.52 6.15
N LEU A 302 20.10 29.58 5.82
CA LEU A 302 19.63 29.96 4.49
C LEU A 302 20.15 31.34 4.11
N ARG A 303 20.71 31.45 2.90
CA ARG A 303 21.12 32.72 2.32
C ARG A 303 20.19 33.08 1.18
N PHE A 304 19.85 34.35 1.08
CA PHE A 304 18.96 34.88 0.06
C PHE A 304 19.73 35.87 -0.79
N GLU A 305 19.88 35.55 -2.06
CA GLU A 305 20.61 36.37 -3.02
C GLU A 305 19.59 36.92 -4.03
N THR A 306 19.68 38.22 -4.33
CA THR A 306 18.80 38.86 -5.32
C THR A 306 19.64 39.46 -6.43
N ALA A 307 19.30 39.19 -7.68
CA ALA A 307 19.98 39.77 -8.83
C ALA A 307 19.07 40.78 -9.56
N PRO A 308 19.67 41.84 -10.14
CA PRO A 308 18.97 42.71 -11.08
C PRO A 308 18.70 41.96 -12.39
N GLY A 309 17.75 42.45 -13.17
CA GLY A 309 17.47 41.96 -14.52
C GLY A 309 17.29 43.10 -15.51
N SER A 310 16.91 42.76 -16.74
CA SER A 310 16.71 43.73 -17.81
C SER A 310 15.30 44.31 -17.71
N PRO A 311 15.14 45.63 -17.54
CA PRO A 311 13.82 46.25 -17.61
C PRO A 311 13.13 45.98 -18.94
N ALA A 312 11.81 45.81 -18.89
CA ALA A 312 10.97 45.70 -20.09
C ALA A 312 11.17 46.92 -21.01
N SER A 313 11.38 46.66 -22.31
CA SER A 313 11.44 47.73 -23.31
C SER A 313 10.04 48.27 -23.65
N GLU A 314 9.96 49.44 -24.28
CA GLU A 314 8.68 49.99 -24.76
C GLU A 314 7.95 49.01 -25.70
N SER A 315 8.71 48.32 -26.57
CA SER A 315 8.15 47.31 -27.47
C SER A 315 7.56 46.12 -26.71
N ASP A 316 8.21 45.67 -25.64
CA ASP A 316 7.71 44.56 -24.83
C ASP A 316 6.42 44.96 -24.10
N LEU A 317 6.38 46.17 -23.54
CA LEU A 317 5.19 46.71 -22.90
C LEU A 317 4.01 46.84 -23.89
N GLU A 318 4.27 47.28 -25.13
CA GLU A 318 3.23 47.30 -26.16
C GLU A 318 2.69 45.90 -26.47
N GLN A 319 3.54 44.88 -26.54
CA GLN A 319 3.11 43.49 -26.76
C GLN A 319 2.24 42.99 -25.61
N LEU A 320 2.69 43.21 -24.37
CA LEU A 320 1.94 42.85 -23.17
C LEU A 320 0.55 43.51 -23.16
N LEU A 321 0.49 44.83 -23.41
CA LEU A 321 -0.74 45.62 -23.38
C LEU A 321 -1.71 45.29 -24.51
N ARG A 322 -1.24 44.75 -25.64
CA ARG A 322 -2.12 44.22 -26.70
C ARG A 322 -2.87 42.97 -26.25
N ARG A 323 -2.24 42.12 -25.43
CA ARG A 323 -2.84 40.87 -24.94
C ARG A 323 -3.65 41.08 -23.65
N PHE A 324 -3.14 41.92 -22.75
CA PHE A 324 -3.73 42.22 -21.46
C PHE A 324 -3.84 43.75 -21.32
N PRO A 325 -5.01 44.36 -21.59
CA PRO A 325 -5.14 45.81 -21.66
C PRO A 325 -5.00 46.55 -20.33
N GLN A 326 -5.16 45.86 -19.19
CA GLN A 326 -5.20 46.46 -17.86
C GLN A 326 -4.39 45.67 -16.82
N PRO A 327 -3.09 45.44 -17.04
CA PRO A 327 -2.24 44.73 -16.08
C PRO A 327 -2.13 45.52 -14.77
N SER A 328 -1.86 44.82 -13.68
CA SER A 328 -1.72 45.46 -12.37
C SER A 328 -0.56 46.46 -12.36
N HIS A 329 -0.77 47.59 -11.68
CA HIS A 329 0.26 48.63 -11.56
C HIS A 329 1.53 48.12 -10.86
N ALA A 330 1.37 47.24 -9.85
CA ALA A 330 2.50 46.65 -9.15
C ALA A 330 3.39 45.79 -10.07
N TYR A 331 2.77 45.00 -10.96
CA TYR A 331 3.51 44.20 -11.93
C TYR A 331 4.22 45.08 -12.96
N LEU A 332 3.54 46.09 -13.52
CA LEU A 332 4.16 47.04 -14.44
C LEU A 332 5.36 47.76 -13.81
N GLN A 333 5.26 48.15 -12.54
CA GLN A 333 6.39 48.75 -11.82
C GLN A 333 7.55 47.76 -11.65
N TRP A 334 7.27 46.49 -11.34
CA TRP A 334 8.30 45.48 -11.13
C TRP A 334 9.09 45.18 -12.41
N ILE A 335 8.41 44.95 -13.54
CA ILE A 335 9.07 44.62 -14.81
C ILE A 335 9.82 45.81 -15.44
N THR A 336 9.45 47.04 -15.09
CA THR A 336 10.10 48.26 -15.61
C THR A 336 11.23 48.76 -14.71
N GLN A 337 11.33 48.26 -13.48
CA GLN A 337 12.49 48.48 -12.61
C GLN A 337 13.57 47.44 -12.91
N ALA A 338 14.86 47.81 -12.82
CA ALA A 338 15.96 46.88 -13.03
C ALA A 338 16.30 46.04 -11.77
N GLU A 339 15.61 46.30 -10.66
CA GLU A 339 15.96 45.74 -9.36
C GLU A 339 15.13 44.49 -9.05
N ARG A 340 15.78 43.44 -8.51
CA ARG A 340 15.16 42.23 -7.97
C ARG A 340 14.32 41.45 -9.00
N HIS A 341 14.91 41.07 -10.12
CA HIS A 341 14.30 40.16 -11.10
C HIS A 341 14.58 38.70 -10.80
N GLN A 342 15.55 38.42 -9.93
CA GLN A 342 15.89 37.06 -9.52
C GLN A 342 15.97 36.97 -8.00
N LEU A 343 15.49 35.86 -7.46
CA LEU A 343 15.70 35.44 -6.08
C LEU A 343 16.31 34.04 -6.08
N THR A 344 17.50 33.90 -5.50
CA THR A 344 18.12 32.60 -5.26
C THR A 344 18.12 32.30 -3.76
N VAL A 345 17.56 31.15 -3.40
CA VAL A 345 17.56 30.60 -2.04
C VAL A 345 18.67 29.58 -1.96
N VAL A 346 19.72 29.86 -1.19
CA VAL A 346 20.89 28.98 -1.03
C VAL A 346 20.78 28.22 0.29
N ASP A 347 20.81 26.89 0.20
CA ASP A 347 20.78 25.95 1.32
C ASP A 347 21.98 25.00 1.25
N GLY A 348 23.04 25.32 2.00
CA GLY A 348 24.29 24.56 1.95
C GLY A 348 24.95 24.58 0.57
N GLU A 349 25.03 23.41 -0.06
CA GLU A 349 25.54 23.23 -1.44
C GLU A 349 24.42 23.31 -2.50
N GLY A 350 23.15 23.27 -2.09
CA GLY A 350 22.00 23.42 -2.96
C GLY A 350 21.57 24.87 -3.13
N SER A 351 20.94 25.18 -4.25
CA SER A 351 20.31 26.47 -4.48
C SER A 351 19.09 26.33 -5.37
N GLU A 352 18.03 27.06 -5.04
CA GLU A 352 16.81 27.17 -5.85
C GLU A 352 16.69 28.60 -6.37
N THR A 353 16.36 28.76 -7.66
CA THR A 353 16.36 30.08 -8.30
C THR A 353 15.02 30.40 -8.93
N TYR A 354 14.43 31.50 -8.49
CA TYR A 354 13.18 32.05 -8.99
C TYR A 354 13.49 33.27 -9.86
N GLU A 355 13.22 33.17 -11.16
CA GLU A 355 13.50 34.23 -12.13
C GLU A 355 12.22 34.82 -12.71
N LEU A 356 12.16 36.14 -12.75
CA LEU A 356 11.12 36.90 -13.44
C LEU A 356 11.31 36.71 -14.95
N PHE A 357 10.30 36.15 -15.60
CA PHE A 357 10.34 35.95 -17.04
C PHE A 357 10.37 37.29 -17.79
N SER A 358 11.14 37.33 -18.89
CA SER A 358 10.95 38.36 -19.90
C SER A 358 9.52 38.32 -20.43
N ILE A 359 9.00 39.46 -20.92
CA ILE A 359 7.62 39.50 -21.45
C ILE A 359 7.41 38.49 -22.58
N SER A 360 8.39 38.31 -23.47
CA SER A 360 8.32 37.29 -24.52
C SER A 360 8.19 35.89 -23.92
N ALA A 361 9.04 35.54 -22.95
CA ALA A 361 9.01 34.23 -22.31
C ALA A 361 7.71 33.99 -21.52
N ALA A 362 7.19 35.03 -20.85
CA ALA A 362 5.92 34.97 -20.14
C ALA A 362 4.74 34.71 -21.09
N LEU A 363 4.74 35.35 -22.27
CA LEU A 363 3.71 35.14 -23.29
C LEU A 363 3.84 33.76 -23.95
N ASP A 364 5.07 33.30 -24.24
CA ASP A 364 5.30 31.96 -24.78
C ASP A 364 4.83 30.87 -23.78
N LYS A 365 5.13 31.04 -22.49
CA LYS A 365 4.65 30.17 -21.41
C LYS A 365 3.12 30.23 -21.22
N HIS A 366 2.50 31.38 -21.45
CA HIS A 366 1.05 31.50 -21.44
C HIS A 366 0.40 30.66 -22.56
N GLU A 367 0.97 30.68 -23.77
CA GLU A 367 0.50 29.84 -24.87
C GLU A 367 0.76 28.34 -24.60
N GLU A 368 1.89 28.00 -23.94
CA GLU A 368 2.17 26.63 -23.47
C GLU A 368 1.10 26.14 -22.48
N LEU A 369 0.76 26.96 -21.48
CA LEU A 369 -0.31 26.69 -20.50
C LEU A 369 -1.65 26.41 -21.20
N LEU A 370 -2.06 27.28 -22.14
CA LEU A 370 -3.31 27.10 -22.89
C LEU A 370 -3.27 25.86 -23.80
N GLY A 371 -2.13 25.58 -24.42
CA GLY A 371 -1.91 24.39 -25.23
C GLY A 371 -2.01 23.10 -24.41
N TRP A 372 -1.42 23.08 -23.21
CA TRP A 372 -1.51 21.96 -22.28
C TRP A 372 -2.95 21.69 -21.84
N LEU A 373 -3.70 22.74 -21.47
CA LEU A 373 -5.13 22.63 -21.12
C LEU A 373 -5.98 22.07 -22.26
N SER A 374 -5.56 22.28 -23.51
CA SER A 374 -6.24 21.79 -24.70
C SER A 374 -5.84 20.36 -25.09
N LEU A 375 -4.73 19.83 -24.56
CA LEU A 375 -4.17 18.53 -24.95
C LEU A 375 -5.08 17.34 -24.56
N HIS A 376 -5.85 17.53 -23.49
CA HIS A 376 -6.77 16.52 -22.96
C HIS A 376 -8.16 16.56 -23.61
N ASP A 377 -8.49 17.61 -24.37
CA ASP A 377 -9.83 17.81 -24.94
C ASP A 377 -10.24 16.69 -25.92
N GLU A 378 -9.29 16.18 -26.70
CA GLU A 378 -9.54 15.11 -27.68
C GLU A 378 -9.19 13.72 -27.16
N SER A 379 -8.22 13.63 -26.24
CA SER A 379 -7.62 12.36 -25.78
C SER A 379 -8.23 11.80 -24.49
N SER A 380 -8.75 12.66 -23.60
CA SER A 380 -9.37 12.27 -22.33
C SER A 380 -10.34 13.36 -21.83
N PRO A 381 -11.55 13.44 -22.42
CA PRO A 381 -12.50 14.53 -22.13
C PRO A 381 -13.02 14.55 -20.68
N GLU A 382 -13.06 13.39 -20.01
CA GLU A 382 -13.44 13.28 -18.59
C GLU A 382 -12.39 13.93 -17.68
N LEU A 383 -11.10 13.71 -17.96
CA LEU A 383 -9.99 14.37 -17.25
C LEU A 383 -9.95 15.87 -17.55
N ALA A 384 -10.24 16.26 -18.80
CA ALA A 384 -10.32 17.67 -19.18
C ALA A 384 -11.44 18.41 -18.43
N GLU A 385 -12.60 17.77 -18.22
CA GLU A 385 -13.70 18.33 -17.44
C GLU A 385 -13.34 18.45 -15.94
N GLU A 386 -12.64 17.47 -15.38
CA GLU A 386 -12.15 17.50 -14.00
C GLU A 386 -11.15 18.65 -13.77
N ILE A 387 -10.14 18.79 -14.64
CA ILE A 387 -9.14 19.86 -14.58
C ILE A 387 -9.83 21.23 -14.69
N ARG A 388 -10.75 21.42 -15.64
CA ARG A 388 -11.47 22.69 -15.81
C ARG A 388 -12.38 23.01 -14.63
N SER A 389 -13.02 22.01 -14.04
CA SER A 389 -13.84 22.19 -12.85
C SER A 389 -12.99 22.63 -11.66
N ALA A 390 -11.83 22.00 -11.44
CA ALA A 390 -10.89 22.41 -10.40
C ALA A 390 -10.39 23.86 -10.58
N ILE A 391 -10.10 24.27 -11.82
CA ILE A 391 -9.72 25.64 -12.18
C ILE A 391 -10.86 26.63 -11.88
N ALA A 392 -12.09 26.28 -12.28
CA ALA A 392 -13.27 27.09 -12.06
C ALA A 392 -13.61 27.25 -10.58
N ASP A 393 -13.47 26.18 -9.78
CA ASP A 393 -13.68 26.18 -8.33
C ASP A 393 -12.65 27.08 -7.60
N SER A 394 -11.42 27.14 -8.11
CA SER A 394 -10.41 28.11 -7.66
C SER A 394 -10.69 29.55 -8.12
N GLY A 395 -11.76 29.76 -8.91
CA GLY A 395 -12.19 31.06 -9.41
C GLY A 395 -11.21 31.67 -10.41
N ILE A 396 -10.53 30.83 -11.19
CA ILE A 396 -9.47 31.21 -12.12
C ILE A 396 -9.94 31.09 -13.56
N ASP A 397 -9.55 32.06 -14.38
CA ASP A 397 -9.67 31.98 -15.83
C ASP A 397 -8.26 31.97 -16.44
N PRO A 398 -7.79 30.83 -16.98
CA PRO A 398 -6.45 30.72 -17.58
C PRO A 398 -6.19 31.74 -18.69
N GLN A 399 -7.22 32.24 -19.39
CA GLN A 399 -7.05 33.27 -20.42
C GLN A 399 -6.56 34.61 -19.87
N HIS A 400 -6.77 34.83 -18.57
CA HIS A 400 -6.42 36.04 -17.85
C HIS A 400 -5.24 35.83 -16.89
N MET A 401 -4.55 34.68 -16.99
CA MET A 401 -3.39 34.33 -16.18
C MET A 401 -2.09 34.39 -16.98
N LEU A 402 -1.09 35.10 -16.48
CA LEU A 402 0.23 35.22 -17.10
C LEU A 402 1.29 34.56 -16.21
N PRO A 403 2.04 33.55 -16.68
CA PRO A 403 3.26 33.08 -16.03
C PRO A 403 4.28 34.21 -15.88
N ILE A 404 4.73 34.49 -14.66
CA ILE A 404 5.63 35.62 -14.40
C ILE A 404 6.96 35.21 -13.74
N VAL A 405 6.99 34.15 -12.92
CA VAL A 405 8.21 33.73 -12.22
C VAL A 405 8.33 32.22 -12.25
N GLY A 406 9.50 31.71 -12.62
CA GLY A 406 9.83 30.28 -12.58
C GLY A 406 11.29 30.05 -12.92
N ALA A 407 11.66 28.79 -13.14
CA ALA A 407 12.95 28.46 -13.76
C ALA A 407 12.77 28.39 -15.27
N GLU A 408 13.80 28.74 -16.04
CA GLU A 408 13.73 28.84 -17.52
C GLU A 408 13.18 27.57 -18.19
N ASN A 409 13.47 26.39 -17.62
CA ASN A 409 13.05 25.08 -18.13
C ASN A 409 11.97 24.39 -17.29
N ALA A 410 11.45 25.04 -16.23
CA ALA A 410 10.40 24.47 -15.41
C ALA A 410 9.05 24.60 -16.08
N SER A 411 8.24 23.55 -15.92
CA SER A 411 6.81 23.58 -16.25
C SER A 411 5.99 24.24 -15.13
N ASP A 412 6.51 24.20 -13.90
CA ASP A 412 5.91 24.82 -12.73
C ASP A 412 6.31 26.29 -12.63
N CYS A 413 5.35 27.17 -12.34
CA CYS A 413 5.63 28.60 -12.22
C CYS A 413 4.56 29.35 -11.42
N PHE A 414 4.89 30.58 -11.05
CA PHE A 414 3.95 31.53 -10.47
C PHE A 414 3.23 32.30 -11.57
N VAL A 415 1.90 32.29 -11.51
CA VAL A 415 1.03 32.92 -12.49
C VAL A 415 0.31 34.12 -11.87
N LEU A 416 0.30 35.24 -12.59
CA LEU A 416 -0.33 36.49 -12.21
C LEU A 416 -1.71 36.61 -12.86
N ARG A 417 -2.72 36.98 -12.08
CA ARG A 417 -4.02 37.40 -12.62
C ARG A 417 -3.91 38.80 -13.19
N MET A 418 -4.07 38.92 -14.51
CA MET A 418 -3.83 40.15 -15.25
C MET A 418 -4.99 41.14 -15.18
N ASP A 419 -6.24 40.68 -15.09
CA ASP A 419 -7.44 41.51 -15.05
C ASP A 419 -8.60 40.82 -14.27
N GLY A 420 -9.77 41.46 -14.26
CA GLY A 420 -10.98 40.94 -13.59
C GLY A 420 -10.98 41.06 -12.05
N PRO A 421 -11.95 40.42 -11.36
CA PRO A 421 -12.00 40.42 -9.90
C PRO A 421 -10.75 39.79 -9.29
N GLY A 422 -10.05 40.49 -8.40
CA GLY A 422 -8.80 40.00 -7.79
C GLY A 422 -7.55 40.13 -8.67
N ALA A 423 -7.60 40.97 -9.73
CA ALA A 423 -6.42 41.31 -10.53
C ALA A 423 -5.24 41.75 -9.66
N GLY A 424 -4.04 41.29 -10.00
CA GLY A 424 -2.82 41.47 -9.20
C GLY A 424 -2.47 40.27 -8.30
N GLY A 425 -3.44 39.39 -8.00
CA GLY A 425 -3.20 38.17 -7.25
C GLY A 425 -2.30 37.18 -8.00
N ILE A 426 -1.42 36.51 -7.26
CA ILE A 426 -0.51 35.47 -7.77
C ILE A 426 -0.93 34.12 -7.25
N TYR A 427 -0.84 33.13 -8.12
CA TYR A 427 -1.10 31.73 -7.86
C TYR A 427 0.13 30.91 -8.21
N PHE A 428 0.27 29.74 -7.58
CA PHE A 428 1.24 28.74 -8.03
C PHE A 428 0.54 27.78 -8.99
N TRP A 429 1.17 27.50 -10.13
CA TRP A 429 0.75 26.48 -11.07
C TRP A 429 1.78 25.35 -11.08
N ALA A 430 1.32 24.14 -10.80
CA ALA A 430 2.08 22.91 -10.90
C ALA A 430 1.55 22.04 -12.06
N HIS A 431 2.46 21.42 -12.79
CA HIS A 431 2.18 20.57 -13.95
C HIS A 431 1.83 19.12 -13.57
N ASP A 432 1.89 18.76 -12.28
CA ASP A 432 1.51 17.44 -11.75
C ASP A 432 0.01 17.13 -11.97
N GLU A 433 -0.33 15.83 -11.97
CA GLU A 433 -1.65 15.24 -12.35
C GLU A 433 -2.89 15.84 -11.64
N CYS A 434 -2.72 16.66 -10.62
CA CYS A 434 -3.76 17.46 -9.99
C CYS A 434 -3.39 18.95 -10.09
N THR A 435 -4.00 19.68 -11.02
CA THR A 435 -3.73 21.11 -11.21
C THR A 435 -4.25 21.90 -10.01
N VAL A 436 -3.39 22.20 -9.05
CA VAL A 436 -3.74 23.01 -7.89
C VAL A 436 -3.34 24.45 -8.17
N PHE A 437 -4.33 25.33 -8.32
CA PHE A 437 -4.09 26.76 -8.23
C PHE A 437 -4.39 27.23 -6.82
N SER A 438 -3.35 27.49 -6.05
CA SER A 438 -3.47 28.07 -4.71
C SER A 438 -3.18 29.57 -4.74
N PRO A 439 -4.04 30.44 -4.20
CA PRO A 439 -3.71 31.85 -4.04
C PRO A 439 -2.52 31.99 -3.08
N ILE A 440 -1.51 32.75 -3.50
CA ILE A 440 -0.23 32.88 -2.80
C ILE A 440 -0.12 34.26 -2.14
N VAL A 441 -0.22 35.31 -2.95
CA VAL A 441 -0.14 36.72 -2.53
C VAL A 441 -1.08 37.58 -3.38
N ASP A 442 -1.49 38.73 -2.86
CA ASP A 442 -2.44 39.63 -3.52
C ASP A 442 -1.79 40.60 -4.52
N SER A 443 -0.46 40.69 -4.53
CA SER A 443 0.29 41.64 -5.36
C SER A 443 1.69 41.14 -5.74
N ALA A 444 2.16 41.57 -6.90
CA ALA A 444 3.41 41.12 -7.51
C ALA A 444 4.66 41.42 -6.65
N ASP A 445 4.70 42.59 -6.01
CA ASP A 445 5.80 43.02 -5.14
C ASP A 445 5.95 42.18 -3.86
N GLN A 446 4.93 41.38 -3.51
CA GLN A 446 4.93 40.52 -2.33
C GLN A 446 5.52 39.14 -2.58
N LEU A 447 5.69 38.72 -3.84
CA LEU A 447 6.06 37.34 -4.19
C LEU A 447 7.42 36.94 -3.62
N PHE A 448 8.48 37.69 -3.91
CA PHE A 448 9.82 37.38 -3.41
C PHE A 448 9.92 37.46 -1.88
N PRO A 449 9.38 38.49 -1.19
CA PRO A 449 9.27 38.49 0.26
C PRO A 449 8.53 37.27 0.83
N TRP A 450 7.45 36.83 0.17
CA TRP A 450 6.70 35.65 0.56
C TRP A 450 7.51 34.37 0.38
N LEU A 451 8.21 34.19 -0.75
CA LEU A 451 9.09 33.05 -0.99
C LEU A 451 10.21 32.96 0.06
N GLN A 452 10.80 34.09 0.44
CA GLN A 452 11.78 34.13 1.53
C GLN A 452 11.16 33.71 2.88
N ALA A 453 9.92 34.13 3.15
CA ALA A 453 9.21 33.74 4.36
C ALA A 453 8.87 32.24 4.37
N GLN A 454 8.49 31.66 3.23
CA GLN A 454 8.22 30.22 3.09
C GLN A 454 9.49 29.39 3.29
N ALA A 455 10.59 29.79 2.64
CA ALA A 455 11.88 29.13 2.84
C ALA A 455 12.30 29.16 4.32
N ARG A 456 12.06 30.29 5.00
CA ARG A 456 12.29 30.41 6.46
C ARG A 456 11.31 29.61 7.31
N ALA A 457 10.16 29.22 6.79
CA ALA A 457 9.23 28.32 7.44
C ALA A 457 9.57 26.83 7.16
N GLY A 458 10.62 26.55 6.39
CA GLY A 458 11.01 25.19 5.98
C GLY A 458 10.30 24.69 4.71
N ALA A 459 9.54 25.55 4.02
CA ALA A 459 8.87 25.23 2.77
C ALA A 459 9.61 25.88 1.59
N THR A 460 10.34 25.09 0.81
CA THR A 460 10.92 25.51 -0.48
C THR A 460 10.14 24.86 -1.61
N PHE A 461 9.63 25.67 -2.53
CA PHE A 461 9.03 25.18 -3.77
C PHE A 461 10.17 24.72 -4.68
N VAL A 462 10.22 23.43 -4.98
CA VAL A 462 11.09 22.90 -6.03
C VAL A 462 10.35 23.17 -7.35
N LEU A 463 11.00 23.90 -8.26
CA LEU A 463 10.45 24.27 -9.57
C LEU A 463 10.85 23.24 -10.64
#